data_AF-A0A371K545-F1
#
_entry.id   AF-A0A371K545-F1
#
_cell.length_a   1.000
_cell.length_b   1.000
_cell.length_c   1.000
_cell.angle_alpha   90.00
_cell.angle_beta   90.00
_cell.angle_gamma   90.00
#
_symmetry.space_group_name_H-M   'P 1'
#
loop_
_entity.id
_entity.type
_entity.pdbx_description
1 polymer ?
#
loop_
_entity_poly.entity_id
_entity_poly.type
_entity_poly.pdbx_seq_one_letter_code
_entity_poly.pdbx_strand_id
1 'polypeptide(L)'
;MVAALAQDDVDGALRLGLLDSDACDDCSDDCRGGLIDARDARLRALQARERYRARDARLQRRVQERAALRNAAPVAATPDRPAVATAPALPAAAAAALARAKAKAAERHKP
;
A
#
# COMPACT_ATOMS: atom_id res chain seq x y z
N MET A 1 7.60 -34.79 -5.67
CA MET A 1 6.81 -33.58 -5.35
C MET A 1 5.85 -33.85 -4.20
N VAL A 2 4.88 -34.78 -4.36
CA VAL A 2 3.95 -35.18 -3.29
C VAL A 2 4.67 -35.55 -1.98
N ALA A 3 5.74 -36.35 -2.06
CA ALA A 3 6.54 -36.69 -0.88
C ALA A 3 7.17 -35.47 -0.17
N ALA A 4 7.54 -34.43 -0.94
CA ALA A 4 8.06 -33.19 -0.36
C ALA A 4 6.94 -32.40 0.32
N LEU A 5 5.75 -32.33 -0.29
CA LEU A 5 4.57 -31.71 0.32
C LEU A 5 4.16 -32.42 1.62
N ALA A 6 4.21 -33.75 1.66
CA ALA A 6 3.92 -34.53 2.87
C ALA A 6 4.90 -34.27 4.02
N GLN A 7 6.07 -33.69 3.73
CA GLN A 7 7.10 -33.30 4.70
C GLN A 7 7.11 -31.79 4.93
N ASP A 8 6.10 -31.06 4.45
CA ASP A 8 6.03 -29.59 4.44
C ASP A 8 7.24 -28.91 3.74
N ASP A 9 7.97 -29.64 2.89
CA ASP A 9 9.08 -29.11 2.07
C ASP A 9 8.52 -28.46 0.79
N VAL A 10 7.97 -27.26 0.97
CA VAL A 10 7.42 -26.46 -0.13
C VAL A 10 8.49 -26.08 -1.15
N ASP A 11 9.73 -25.82 -0.71
CA ASP A 11 10.82 -25.43 -1.60
C ASP A 11 11.31 -26.61 -2.46
N GLY A 12 11.37 -27.81 -1.88
CA GLY A 12 11.56 -29.06 -2.62
C GLY A 12 10.43 -29.31 -3.60
N ALA A 13 9.18 -29.11 -3.21
CA ALA A 13 8.04 -29.24 -4.11
C ALA A 13 8.09 -28.24 -5.28
N LEU A 14 8.47 -26.98 -5.03
CA LEU A 14 8.67 -25.96 -6.07
C LEU A 14 9.77 -26.34 -7.05
N ARG A 15 10.92 -26.83 -6.57
CA ARG A 15 12.01 -27.33 -7.44
C ARG A 15 11.57 -28.48 -8.32
N LEU A 16 10.58 -29.26 -7.87
CA LEU A 16 10.00 -30.38 -8.60
C LEU A 16 8.82 -29.97 -9.50
N GLY A 17 8.57 -28.67 -9.67
CA GLY A 17 7.58 -28.16 -10.62
C GLY A 17 6.16 -28.01 -10.06
N LEU A 18 5.98 -27.78 -8.75
CA LEU A 18 4.64 -27.60 -8.12
C LEU A 18 3.70 -26.63 -8.85
N LEU A 19 4.24 -25.59 -9.49
CA LEU A 19 3.42 -24.59 -10.18
C LEU A 19 2.94 -25.06 -11.57
N ASP A 20 3.72 -25.93 -12.21
CA ASP A 20 3.51 -26.39 -13.57
C ASP A 20 3.01 -27.84 -13.62
N SER A 21 2.87 -28.48 -12.46
CA SER A 21 2.39 -29.85 -12.38
C SER A 21 0.91 -29.94 -12.69
N ASP A 22 0.57 -30.80 -13.65
CA ASP A 22 -0.77 -31.32 -13.81
C ASP A 22 -1.12 -32.30 -12.70
N ALA A 23 -2.41 -32.58 -12.55
CA ALA A 23 -2.91 -33.51 -11.55
C ALA A 23 -2.21 -34.88 -11.73
N CYS A 24 -1.73 -35.45 -10.63
CA CYS A 24 -1.09 -36.76 -10.67
C CYS A 24 -2.15 -37.84 -10.98
N ASP A 25 -2.11 -38.42 -12.16
CA ASP A 25 -3.14 -39.37 -12.61
C ASP A 25 -3.11 -40.71 -11.86
N ASP A 26 -1.92 -41.15 -11.44
CA ASP A 26 -1.73 -42.37 -10.64
C ASP A 26 -1.93 -42.16 -9.12
N CYS A 27 -2.28 -40.94 -8.71
CA CYS A 27 -2.44 -40.60 -7.29
C CYS A 27 -3.88 -40.84 -6.81
N SER A 28 -4.01 -41.20 -5.53
CA SER A 28 -5.31 -41.20 -4.84
C SER A 28 -5.94 -39.82 -4.85
N ASP A 29 -7.26 -39.75 -4.68
CA ASP A 29 -8.00 -38.48 -4.67
C ASP A 29 -7.49 -37.53 -3.58
N ASP A 30 -7.14 -38.04 -2.39
CA ASP A 30 -6.57 -37.25 -1.31
C ASP A 30 -5.22 -36.62 -1.70
N CYS A 31 -4.37 -37.40 -2.37
CA CYS A 31 -3.07 -36.93 -2.84
C CYS A 31 -3.22 -35.87 -3.94
N ARG A 32 -4.16 -36.09 -4.87
CA ARG A 32 -4.50 -35.12 -5.92
C ARG A 32 -5.03 -33.83 -5.33
N GLY A 33 -5.94 -33.92 -4.34
CA GLY A 33 -6.48 -32.78 -3.60
C GLY A 33 -5.38 -31.98 -2.91
N GLY A 34 -4.51 -32.64 -2.14
CA GLY A 34 -3.39 -31.98 -1.46
C GLY A 34 -2.42 -31.28 -2.40
N LEU A 35 -2.17 -31.85 -3.59
CA LEU A 35 -1.34 -31.23 -4.61
C LEU A 35 -1.98 -29.96 -5.18
N ILE A 36 -3.26 -30.04 -5.57
CA ILE A 36 -4.02 -28.91 -6.12
C ILE A 36 -4.11 -27.78 -5.08
N ASP A 37 -4.44 -28.11 -3.84
CA ASP A 37 -4.54 -27.14 -2.74
C ASP A 37 -3.21 -26.43 -2.49
N ALA A 38 -2.10 -27.17 -2.48
CA ALA A 38 -0.76 -26.60 -2.32
C ALA A 38 -0.41 -25.65 -3.47
N ARG A 39 -0.70 -26.06 -4.71
CA ARG A 39 -0.48 -25.22 -5.91
C ARG A 39 -1.30 -23.93 -5.82
N ASP A 40 -2.59 -24.04 -5.54
CA ASP A 40 -3.50 -22.90 -5.52
C ASP A 40 -3.23 -21.96 -4.34
N ALA A 41 -2.87 -22.49 -3.18
CA ALA A 41 -2.38 -21.69 -2.06
C ALA A 41 -1.14 -20.89 -2.45
N ARG A 42 -0.18 -21.52 -3.15
CA ARG A 42 1.04 -20.85 -3.60
C ARG A 42 0.76 -19.77 -4.64
N LEU A 43 -0.08 -20.05 -5.64
CA LEU A 43 -0.46 -19.06 -6.66
C LEU A 43 -1.15 -17.85 -6.03
N ARG A 44 -2.08 -18.07 -5.08
CA ARG A 44 -2.72 -16.97 -4.32
C ARG A 44 -1.71 -16.12 -3.56
N ALA A 45 -0.72 -16.74 -2.93
CA ALA A 45 0.34 -16.02 -2.22
C ALA A 45 1.20 -15.16 -3.17
N LEU A 46 1.54 -15.67 -4.36
CA LEU A 46 2.29 -14.92 -5.37
C LEU A 46 1.50 -13.72 -5.90
N GLN A 47 0.23 -13.91 -6.25
CA GLN A 47 -0.66 -12.82 -6.66
C GLN A 47 -0.80 -11.75 -5.57
N ALA A 48 -0.91 -12.15 -4.30
CA ALA A 48 -0.94 -11.20 -3.18
C ALA A 48 0.35 -10.36 -3.11
N ARG A 49 1.51 -10.98 -3.30
CA ARG A 49 2.81 -10.31 -3.34
C ARG A 49 2.91 -9.34 -4.51
N GLU A 50 2.39 -9.70 -5.68
CA GLU A 50 2.36 -8.80 -6.84
C GLU A 50 1.48 -7.58 -6.60
N ARG A 51 0.28 -7.75 -6.01
CA ARG A 51 -0.58 -6.64 -5.62
C ARG A 51 0.10 -5.68 -4.65
N TYR A 52 0.84 -6.23 -3.68
CA TYR A 52 1.64 -5.44 -2.75
C TYR A 52 2.71 -4.61 -3.48
N ARG A 53 3.52 -5.25 -4.33
CA ARG A 53 4.56 -4.58 -5.13
C ARG A 53 3.99 -3.49 -6.03
N ALA A 54 2.87 -3.76 -6.69
CA ALA A 54 2.18 -2.80 -7.55
C ALA A 54 1.69 -1.59 -6.75
N ARG A 55 1.16 -1.80 -5.53
CA ARG A 55 0.77 -0.72 -4.62
C ARG A 55 1.98 0.10 -4.20
N ASP A 56 3.06 -0.55 -3.79
CA ASP A 56 4.28 0.13 -3.34
C ASP A 56 4.87 1.02 -4.46
N ALA A 57 4.99 0.48 -5.68
CA ALA A 57 5.42 1.25 -6.85
C ALA A 57 4.54 2.48 -7.12
N ARG A 58 3.22 2.37 -6.96
CA ARG A 58 2.30 3.52 -7.08
C ARG A 58 2.56 4.58 -6.01
N LEU A 59 2.79 4.17 -4.77
CA LEU A 59 3.07 5.09 -3.67
C LEU A 59 4.41 5.79 -3.86
N GLN A 60 5.45 5.06 -4.26
CA GLN A 60 6.76 5.61 -4.56
C GLN A 60 6.68 6.70 -5.65
N ARG A 61 5.95 6.44 -6.74
CA ARG A 61 5.72 7.46 -7.78
C ARG A 61 5.07 8.73 -7.23
N ARG A 62 4.00 8.59 -6.43
CA ARG A 62 3.34 9.75 -5.80
C ARG A 62 4.27 10.52 -4.87
N VAL A 63 5.15 9.84 -4.13
CA VAL A 63 6.14 10.48 -3.27
C VAL A 63 7.15 11.27 -4.11
N GLN A 64 7.65 10.68 -5.20
CA GLN A 64 8.57 11.34 -6.13
C GLN A 64 7.93 12.55 -6.81
N GLU A 65 6.71 12.43 -7.32
CA GLU A 65 5.95 13.55 -7.91
C GLU A 65 5.76 14.71 -6.92
N ARG A 66 5.37 14.40 -5.68
CA ARG A 66 5.21 15.42 -4.63
C ARG A 66 6.54 16.05 -4.22
N ALA A 67 7.64 15.31 -4.25
CA ALA A 67 8.98 15.86 -4.01
C ALA A 67 9.40 16.79 -5.16
N ALA A 68 9.18 16.38 -6.41
CA ALA A 68 9.46 17.18 -7.60
C ALA A 68 8.65 18.48 -7.60
N LEU A 69 7.35 18.45 -7.31
CA LEU A 69 6.52 19.66 -7.20
C LEU A 69 7.01 20.61 -6.10
N ARG A 70 7.47 20.09 -4.95
CA ARG A 70 8.04 20.93 -3.88
C ARG A 70 9.35 21.59 -4.29
N ASN A 71 10.19 20.89 -5.03
CA ASN A 71 11.48 21.41 -5.49
C ASN A 71 11.35 22.33 -6.71
N ALA A 72 10.33 22.10 -7.55
CA ALA A 72 10.08 22.86 -8.77
C ALA A 72 9.20 24.10 -8.56
N ALA A 73 8.52 24.23 -7.41
CA ALA A 73 7.81 25.47 -7.06
C ALA A 73 8.84 26.60 -6.91
N PRO A 74 8.91 27.55 -7.86
CA PRO A 74 9.71 28.74 -7.63
C PRO A 74 9.03 29.48 -6.49
N VAL A 75 9.80 29.85 -5.46
CA VAL A 75 9.45 31.03 -4.67
C VAL A 75 9.37 32.15 -5.70
N ALA A 76 8.16 32.46 -6.17
CA ALA A 76 7.90 33.61 -7.00
C ALA A 76 8.11 34.85 -6.12
N ALA A 77 9.37 35.17 -5.85
CA ALA A 77 9.80 36.49 -5.46
C ALA A 77 9.59 37.37 -6.69
N THR A 78 8.39 37.93 -6.83
CA THR A 78 8.19 39.08 -7.70
C THR A 78 9.03 40.24 -7.14
N PRO A 79 9.91 40.88 -7.93
CA PRO A 79 10.86 41.88 -7.42
C PRO A 79 10.24 43.19 -6.91
N ASP A 80 8.91 43.37 -7.02
CA ASP A 80 8.26 44.67 -6.87
C ASP A 80 7.16 44.73 -5.80
N ARG A 81 7.21 43.84 -4.79
CA ARG A 81 6.26 43.91 -3.66
C ARG A 81 7.00 43.97 -2.33
N PRO A 82 6.80 45.02 -1.50
CA PRO A 82 7.40 45.07 -0.18
C PRO A 82 6.95 43.84 0.63
N ALA A 83 7.93 43.20 1.25
CA ALA A 83 7.78 41.96 1.98
C ALA A 83 6.89 42.15 3.22
N VAL A 84 5.60 41.87 3.07
CA VAL A 84 4.77 41.36 4.16
C VAL A 84 4.18 40.06 3.65
N ALA A 85 4.74 38.94 4.10
CA ALA A 85 4.20 37.61 3.85
C ALA A 85 2.87 37.46 4.60
N THR A 86 1.79 38.07 4.08
CA THR A 86 0.44 37.68 4.48
C THR A 86 0.16 36.33 3.84
N ALA A 87 0.11 35.29 4.67
CA ALA A 87 -0.52 34.02 4.32
C ALA A 87 -1.84 34.31 3.59
N PRO A 88 -2.27 33.45 2.62
CA PRO A 88 -3.58 33.61 2.02
C PRO A 88 -4.60 33.68 3.15
N ALA A 89 -5.25 34.84 3.29
CA ALA A 89 -6.15 35.07 4.40
C ALA A 89 -7.21 33.99 4.35
N LEU A 90 -7.31 33.21 5.43
CA LEU A 90 -8.34 32.20 5.57
C LEU A 90 -9.69 32.86 5.28
N PRO A 91 -10.58 32.27 4.47
CA PRO A 91 -11.89 32.86 4.23
C PRO A 91 -12.57 33.15 5.56
N ALA A 92 -13.20 34.33 5.70
CA ALA A 92 -13.75 34.79 6.98
C ALA A 92 -14.68 33.75 7.65
N ALA A 93 -15.42 33.00 6.84
CA ALA A 93 -16.27 31.90 7.30
C ALA A 93 -15.48 30.78 7.99
N ALA A 94 -14.31 30.40 7.46
CA ALA A 94 -13.45 29.38 8.04
C ALA A 94 -12.79 29.87 9.34
N ALA A 95 -12.40 31.15 9.40
CA ALA A 95 -11.84 31.75 10.62
C ALA A 95 -12.88 31.77 11.75
N ALA A 96 -14.12 32.15 11.44
CA ALA A 96 -15.22 32.14 12.39
C ALA A 96 -15.56 30.73 12.88
N ALA A 97 -15.51 29.72 12.00
CA ALA A 97 -15.73 28.32 12.39
C ALA A 97 -14.65 27.81 13.35
N LEU A 98 -13.37 28.13 13.10
CA LEU A 98 -12.26 27.77 13.97
C LEU A 98 -12.34 28.48 15.34
N ALA A 99 -12.75 29.75 15.37
CA ALA A 99 -12.95 30.49 16.62
C ALA A 99 -14.04 29.84 17.50
N ARG A 100 -15.17 29.44 16.90
CA ARG A 100 -16.24 28.72 17.60
C ARG A 100 -15.77 27.35 18.11
N ALA A 101 -15.01 26.62 17.30
CA ALA A 101 -14.45 25.33 17.69
C ALA A 101 -13.48 25.46 18.87
N LYS A 102 -12.61 26.48 18.86
CA LYS A 102 -11.71 26.78 20.00
C LYS A 102 -12.47 27.12 21.27
N ALA A 103 -13.51 27.96 21.19
CA ALA A 103 -14.33 28.31 22.35
C ALA A 103 -15.00 27.07 22.97
N LYS A 104 -15.63 26.23 22.12
CA LYS A 104 -16.25 24.98 22.58
C LYS A 104 -15.24 23.98 23.17
N ALA A 105 -14.03 23.93 22.64
CA ALA A 105 -12.97 23.09 23.18
C ALA A 105 -12.49 23.56 24.55
N ALA A 106 -12.36 24.88 24.76
CA ALA A 106 -11.98 25.48 26.03
C ALA A 106 -13.03 25.24 27.12
N GLU A 107 -14.32 25.34 26.80
CA GLU A 107 -15.41 25.03 27.74
C GLU A 107 -15.41 23.56 28.18
N ARG A 108 -15.07 22.63 27.27
CA ARG A 108 -14.98 21.19 27.57
C ARG A 108 -13.76 20.80 28.41
N HIS A 109 -12.75 21.65 28.49
CA HIS A 109 -11.52 21.43 29.26
C HIS A 109 -11.44 22.29 30.53
N LYS A 110 -12.55 22.95 30.91
CA LYS A 110 -12.65 23.63 32.19
C LYS A 110 -12.82 22.56 33.29
N PRO A 111 -11.97 22.56 34.33
CA PRO A 111 -12.03 21.55 35.40
C PRO A 111 -13.34 21.64 36.20
#